data_AF-A0A1F6B1K1-F1
#
_entry.id   AF-A0A1F6B1K1-F1
#
_cell.length_a   1.000
_cell.length_b   1.000
_cell.length_c   1.000
_cell.angle_alpha   90.00
_cell.angle_beta   90.00
_cell.angle_gamma   90.00
#
_symmetry.space_group_name_H-M   'P 1'
#
loop_
_entity.id
_entity.type
_entity.pdbx_description
1 polymer ?
#
loop_
_entity_poly.entity_id
_entity_poly.type
_entity_poly.pdbx_seq_one_letter_code
_entity_poly.pdbx_strand_id
1 'polypeptide(L)'
;MRRIIPLIAFFIPLPIYAAAWGNDCVKDTDVPTIQCLDPLLGNVVAAVLALSGVGLFVMLLTGGYKYLLSGGDQKKLEAARGTLTSAITGLVIIVVAFLIIKTISVFTGATTVTQFTVPPPGP
;
A
#
# COMPACT_ATOMS: atom_id res chain seq x y z
N MET A 1 -20.44 16.21 12.18
CA MET A 1 -19.14 15.68 11.70
C MET A 1 -18.52 14.55 12.55
N ARG A 2 -18.96 14.29 13.79
CA ARG A 2 -18.34 13.27 14.70
C ARG A 2 -18.79 11.81 14.51
N ARG A 3 -19.71 11.52 13.56
CA ARG A 3 -20.29 10.16 13.35
C ARG A 3 -19.77 9.41 12.13
N ILE A 4 -18.92 10.02 11.31
CA ILE A 4 -18.38 9.42 10.07
C ILE A 4 -17.02 8.74 10.32
N ILE A 5 -16.30 9.18 11.35
CA ILE A 5 -14.98 8.64 11.75
C ILE A 5 -15.00 7.14 12.12
N PRO A 6 -15.98 6.59 12.88
CA PRO A 6 -15.95 5.16 13.21
C PRO A 6 -16.29 4.26 12.01
N LEU A 7 -16.97 4.79 10.99
CA LEU A 7 -17.39 4.04 9.81
C LEU A 7 -16.23 3.87 8.81
N ILE A 8 -15.31 4.85 8.77
CA ILE A 8 -14.05 4.75 8.02
C ILE A 8 -13.04 3.85 8.76
N ALA A 9 -13.02 3.89 10.10
CA ALA A 9 -12.16 3.04 10.91
C ALA A 9 -12.49 1.53 10.82
N PHE A 10 -13.74 1.17 10.53
CA PHE A 10 -14.15 -0.23 10.35
C PHE A 10 -13.75 -0.82 8.98
N PHE A 11 -13.49 0.05 7.99
CA PHE A 11 -13.10 -0.35 6.63
C PHE A 11 -11.58 -0.45 6.45
N ILE A 12 -10.81 -0.05 7.48
CA ILE A 12 -9.37 -0.22 7.54
C ILE A 12 -9.10 -1.58 8.19
N PRO A 13 -8.37 -2.49 7.55
CA PRO A 13 -8.04 -3.77 8.17
C PRO A 13 -7.24 -3.51 9.46
N LEU A 14 -7.77 -4.02 10.57
CA LEU A 14 -7.18 -4.08 11.90
C LEU A 14 -5.67 -4.45 11.99
N PRO A 15 -5.04 -5.22 11.08
CA PRO A 15 -3.58 -5.39 11.11
C PRO A 15 -2.77 -4.10 11.12
N ILE A 16 -3.30 -2.98 10.60
CA ILE A 16 -2.57 -1.69 10.62
C ILE A 16 -2.47 -1.11 12.05
N TYR A 17 -3.47 -1.38 12.90
CA TYR A 17 -3.46 -0.96 14.30
C TYR A 17 -2.90 -2.04 15.24
N ALA A 18 -2.91 -3.31 14.83
CA ALA A 18 -2.43 -4.45 15.61
C ALA A 18 -1.01 -4.89 15.27
N ALA A 19 -0.31 -4.21 14.35
CA ALA A 19 1.13 -4.15 14.41
C ALA A 19 1.49 -3.46 15.73
N ALA A 20 1.58 -4.25 16.80
CA ALA A 20 2.33 -3.84 17.96
C ALA A 20 3.65 -3.32 17.42
N TRP A 21 3.93 -2.04 17.68
CA TRP A 21 5.26 -1.47 17.56
C TRP A 21 6.06 -2.09 18.71
N GLY A 22 6.22 -3.40 18.64
CA GLY A 22 6.86 -4.24 19.63
C GLY A 22 8.34 -3.99 19.49
N ASN A 23 8.96 -3.64 20.61
CA ASN A 23 10.38 -3.35 20.72
C ASN A 23 11.26 -4.61 20.55
N ASP A 24 10.82 -5.61 19.79
CA ASP A 24 11.50 -6.90 19.59
C ASP A 24 12.86 -6.77 18.87
N CYS A 25 13.16 -5.57 18.36
CA CYS A 25 14.39 -5.23 17.67
C CYS A 25 15.44 -4.53 18.57
N VAL A 26 15.08 -4.10 19.78
CA VAL A 26 16.03 -3.55 20.76
C VAL A 26 16.49 -4.69 21.63
N LYS A 27 17.60 -5.32 21.24
CA LYS A 27 18.35 -6.19 22.14
C LYS A 27 19.35 -5.31 22.89
N ASP A 28 19.39 -5.41 24.22
CA ASP A 28 20.34 -4.74 25.12
C ASP A 28 21.78 -5.22 24.88
N THR A 29 22.29 -4.96 23.67
CA THR A 29 23.70 -5.06 23.33
C THR A 29 24.23 -3.65 23.13
N ASP A 30 25.42 -3.38 23.66
CA ASP A 30 26.13 -2.09 23.78
C ASP A 30 26.38 -1.33 22.45
N VAL A 31 25.83 -1.81 21.34
CA VAL A 31 25.87 -1.17 20.01
C VAL A 31 24.45 -0.90 19.50
N PRO A 32 24.07 0.37 19.28
CA PRO A 32 22.78 0.69 18.65
C PRO A 32 22.80 0.22 17.19
N THR A 33 22.01 -0.81 16.88
CA THR A 33 21.89 -1.37 15.52
C THR A 33 20.64 -0.82 14.83
N ILE A 34 20.74 -0.49 13.54
CA ILE A 34 19.62 0.04 12.71
C ILE A 34 18.60 -1.07 12.31
N GLN A 35 18.78 -2.31 12.81
CA GLN A 35 17.93 -3.47 12.55
C GLN A 35 16.45 -3.28 12.92
N CYS A 36 16.13 -2.28 13.75
CA CYS A 36 14.76 -1.89 14.04
C CYS A 36 13.98 -1.31 12.85
N LEU A 37 14.67 -0.81 11.82
CA LEU A 37 14.01 -0.20 10.68
C LEU A 37 13.36 -1.24 9.76
N ASP A 38 13.92 -2.45 9.69
CA ASP A 38 13.45 -3.54 8.83
C ASP A 38 11.99 -3.95 9.10
N PRO A 39 11.57 -4.31 10.33
CA PRO A 39 10.18 -4.67 10.62
C PRO A 39 9.22 -3.49 10.53
N LEU A 40 9.69 -2.27 10.83
CA LEU A 40 8.89 -1.04 10.70
C LEU A 40 8.53 -0.77 9.24
N LEU A 41 9.52 -0.82 8.35
CA LEU A 41 9.30 -0.59 6.93
C LEU A 41 8.43 -1.70 6.32
N GLY A 42 8.65 -2.96 6.69
CA GLY A 42 7.84 -4.09 6.25
C GLY A 42 6.36 -3.94 6.60
N ASN A 43 6.05 -3.56 7.83
CA ASN A 43 4.67 -3.33 8.27
C ASN A 43 4.03 -2.11 7.57
N VAL A 44 4.76 -1.01 7.39
CA VAL A 44 4.24 0.17 6.69
C VAL A 44 3.91 -0.14 5.23
N VAL A 45 4.81 -0.85 4.53
CA VAL A 45 4.59 -1.24 3.13
C VAL A 45 3.39 -2.18 3.01
N ALA A 46 3.28 -3.19 3.89
CA ALA A 46 2.14 -4.10 3.91
C ALA A 46 0.81 -3.37 4.19
N ALA A 47 0.82 -2.40 5.11
CA ALA A 47 -0.34 -1.58 5.43
C ALA A 47 -0.80 -0.73 4.22
N VAL A 48 0.14 -0.06 3.54
CA VAL A 48 -0.16 0.75 2.35
C VAL A 48 -0.68 -0.12 1.21
N LEU A 49 -0.09 -1.30 0.98
CA LEU A 49 -0.56 -2.26 -0.02
C LEU A 49 -2.00 -2.70 0.27
N ALA A 50 -2.31 -3.07 1.51
CA ALA A 50 -3.67 -3.48 1.90
C ALA A 50 -4.70 -2.34 1.71
N LEU A 51 -4.35 -1.12 2.11
CA LEU A 51 -5.22 0.06 1.92
C LEU A 51 -5.41 0.41 0.44
N SER A 52 -4.35 0.30 -0.35
CA SER A 52 -4.41 0.61 -1.78
C SER A 52 -5.34 -0.33 -2.53
N GLY A 53 -5.34 -1.63 -2.21
CA GLY A 53 -6.23 -2.62 -2.83
C GLY A 53 -7.71 -2.31 -2.58
N VAL A 54 -8.06 -2.03 -1.33
CA VAL A 54 -9.45 -1.68 -0.96
C VAL A 54 -9.85 -0.32 -1.55
N GLY A 55 -8.94 0.68 -1.50
CA GLY A 55 -9.18 2.01 -2.05
C GLY A 55 -9.43 1.99 -3.56
N LEU A 56 -8.62 1.24 -4.31
CA LEU A 56 -8.80 1.09 -5.76
C LEU A 56 -10.13 0.41 -6.10
N PHE A 57 -10.53 -0.62 -5.33
CA PHE A 57 -11.80 -1.31 -5.55
C PHE A 57 -13.00 -0.36 -5.36
N VAL A 58 -13.00 0.47 -4.32
CA VAL A 58 -14.07 1.45 -4.06
C VAL A 58 -14.10 2.55 -5.12
N MET A 59 -12.94 3.05 -5.56
CA MET A 59 -12.86 4.04 -6.65
C MET A 59 -13.38 3.47 -7.98
N LEU A 60 -13.10 2.19 -8.27
CA LEU A 60 -13.57 1.53 -9.48
C LEU A 60 -15.09 1.33 -9.46
N LEU A 61 -15.66 0.92 -8.33
CA LEU A 61 -17.12 0.81 -8.17
C LEU A 61 -17.82 2.16 -8.34
N THR A 62 -17.33 3.21 -7.69
CA THR A 62 -17.96 4.54 -7.75
C THR A 62 -17.80 5.20 -9.13
N GLY A 63 -16.66 5.03 -9.79
CA GLY A 63 -16.43 5.48 -11.17
C GLY A 63 -17.27 4.69 -12.18
N GLY A 64 -17.36 3.38 -12.01
CA GLY A 64 -18.16 2.48 -12.86
C GLY A 64 -19.65 2.75 -12.77
N TYR A 65 -20.19 2.90 -11.56
CA TYR A 65 -21.61 3.27 -11.37
C TYR A 65 -21.94 4.60 -12.03
N LYS A 66 -21.12 5.64 -11.81
CA LYS A 66 -21.34 6.95 -12.44
C LYS A 66 -21.26 6.87 -13.96
N TYR A 67 -20.34 6.06 -14.50
CA TYR A 67 -20.20 5.87 -15.94
C TYR A 67 -21.45 5.23 -16.56
N LEU A 68 -21.99 4.17 -15.94
CA LEU A 68 -23.19 3.48 -16.41
C LEU A 68 -24.46 4.34 -16.30
N LEU A 69 -24.59 5.15 -15.24
CA LEU A 69 -25.77 6.00 -15.00
C LEU A 69 -25.71 7.37 -15.71
N SER A 70 -24.67 7.64 -16.51
CA SER A 70 -24.50 8.96 -17.17
C SER A 70 -25.51 9.23 -18.29
N GLY A 71 -26.20 8.22 -18.82
CA GLY A 71 -27.44 8.36 -19.59
C GLY A 71 -27.42 9.26 -20.83
N GLY A 72 -26.24 9.67 -21.34
CA GLY A 72 -26.09 10.57 -22.48
C GLY A 72 -25.74 12.03 -22.15
N ASP A 73 -25.64 12.40 -20.86
CA ASP A 73 -25.17 13.73 -20.44
C ASP A 73 -23.64 13.79 -20.49
N GLN A 74 -23.10 14.56 -21.45
CA GLN A 74 -21.68 14.64 -21.76
C GLN A 74 -20.84 15.09 -20.55
N LYS A 75 -21.38 15.95 -19.69
CA LYS A 75 -20.70 16.44 -18.49
C LYS A 75 -20.46 15.34 -17.45
N LYS A 76 -21.45 14.47 -17.28
CA LYS A 76 -21.36 13.32 -16.34
C LYS A 76 -20.44 12.24 -16.88
N LEU A 77 -20.45 12.07 -18.20
CA LEU A 77 -19.59 11.12 -18.89
C LEU A 77 -18.11 11.52 -18.76
N GLU A 78 -17.78 12.80 -18.96
CA GLU A 78 -16.42 13.31 -18.77
C GLU A 78 -15.94 13.17 -17.32
N ALA A 79 -16.78 13.50 -16.33
CA ALA A 79 -16.44 13.34 -14.92
C ALA A 79 -16.23 11.84 -14.53
N ALA A 80 -17.05 10.95 -15.07
CA ALA A 80 -16.90 9.50 -14.86
C ALA A 80 -15.63 8.97 -15.53
N ARG A 81 -15.31 9.44 -16.74
CA ARG A 81 -14.05 9.11 -17.44
C ARG A 81 -12.84 9.57 -16.64
N GLY A 82 -12.84 10.81 -16.12
CA GLY A 82 -11.77 11.34 -15.27
C GLY A 82 -11.52 10.47 -14.03
N THR A 83 -12.60 10.03 -13.38
CA THR A 83 -12.54 9.13 -12.22
C THR A 83 -11.96 7.76 -12.60
N LEU A 84 -12.41 7.19 -13.72
CA LEU A 84 -11.89 5.91 -14.22
C LEU A 84 -10.42 6.00 -14.60
N THR A 85 -9.98 7.07 -15.27
CA THR A 85 -8.56 7.27 -15.58
C THR A 85 -7.73 7.36 -14.31
N SER A 86 -8.17 8.09 -13.28
CA SER A 86 -7.42 8.14 -12.01
C SER A 86 -7.31 6.77 -11.32
N ALA A 87 -8.38 5.96 -11.35
CA ALA A 87 -8.37 4.62 -10.79
C ALA A 87 -7.43 3.67 -11.56
N ILE A 88 -7.47 3.73 -12.90
CA ILE A 88 -6.59 2.95 -13.77
C ILE A 88 -5.13 3.37 -13.59
N THR A 89 -4.83 4.67 -13.54
CA THR A 89 -3.47 5.16 -13.31
C THR A 89 -2.91 4.68 -11.98
N GLY A 90 -3.71 4.69 -10.90
CA GLY A 90 -3.30 4.14 -9.61
C GLY A 90 -2.96 2.65 -9.67
N LEU A 91 -3.79 1.85 -10.35
CA LEU A 91 -3.52 0.42 -10.54
C LEU A 91 -2.25 0.18 -11.36
N VAL A 92 -2.07 0.94 -12.45
CA VAL A 92 -0.91 0.85 -13.33
C VAL A 92 0.38 1.13 -12.56
N ILE A 93 0.40 2.14 -11.69
CA ILE A 93 1.59 2.47 -10.88
C ILE A 93 2.01 1.29 -10.00
N ILE A 94 1.07 0.60 -9.35
CA ILE A 94 1.37 -0.56 -8.51
C ILE A 94 1.97 -1.69 -9.36
N VAL A 95 1.34 -2.01 -10.49
CA VAL A 95 1.82 -3.06 -11.40
C VAL A 95 3.21 -2.75 -11.94
N VAL A 96 3.44 -1.49 -12.34
CA VAL A 96 4.74 -1.03 -12.85
C VAL A 96 5.81 -1.08 -11.76
N ALA A 97 5.49 -0.72 -10.52
CA ALA A 97 6.42 -0.83 -9.40
C ALA A 97 6.89 -2.28 -9.18
N PHE A 98 5.96 -3.24 -9.19
CA PHE A 98 6.31 -4.67 -9.10
C PHE A 98 7.14 -5.15 -10.30
N LEU A 99 6.82 -4.68 -11.51
CA LEU A 99 7.58 -4.98 -12.72
C LEU A 99 9.02 -4.48 -12.62
N ILE A 100 9.22 -3.24 -12.17
CA ILE A 100 10.56 -2.65 -12.00
C ILE A 100 11.38 -3.46 -10.99
N ILE A 101 10.81 -3.75 -9.82
CA ILE A 101 11.50 -4.54 -8.78
C ILE A 101 11.87 -5.93 -9.29
N LYS A 102 10.94 -6.60 -9.99
CA LYS A 102 11.18 -7.93 -10.57
C LYS A 102 12.29 -7.88 -11.63
N THR A 103 12.25 -6.90 -12.51
CA THR A 103 13.29 -6.70 -13.54
C THR A 103 14.66 -6.52 -12.89
N ILE A 104 14.76 -5.67 -11.86
CA ILE A 104 16.02 -5.49 -11.11
C ILE A 104 16.47 -6.79 -10.45
N SER A 105 15.55 -7.55 -9.83
CA SER A 105 15.92 -8.83 -9.18
C SER A 105 16.51 -9.85 -10.16
N VAL A 106 16.01 -9.88 -11.40
CA VAL A 106 16.51 -10.79 -12.45
C VAL A 106 17.89 -10.35 -12.94
N PHE A 107 18.12 -9.05 -13.12
CA PHE A 107 19.42 -8.54 -13.58
C PHE A 107 20.51 -8.59 -12.50
N THR A 108 20.15 -8.38 -11.24
CA THR A 108 21.12 -8.29 -10.14
C THR A 108 21.33 -9.63 -9.42
N GLY A 109 20.51 -10.65 -9.69
CA GLY A 109 20.56 -11.95 -9.02
C GLY A 109 20.23 -11.93 -7.52
N ALA A 110 20.04 -10.74 -6.94
CA ALA A 110 19.67 -10.54 -5.54
C ALA A 110 18.14 -10.60 -5.40
N THR A 111 17.64 -11.69 -4.84
CA THR A 111 16.24 -11.86 -4.41
C THR A 111 15.91 -11.05 -3.14
N THR A 112 16.90 -10.40 -2.54
CA THR A 112 16.83 -9.70 -1.24
C THR A 112 16.44 -8.22 -1.34
N VAL A 113 16.06 -7.69 -2.50
CA VAL A 113 15.74 -6.25 -2.64
C VAL A 113 14.46 -5.84 -1.87
N THR A 114 13.59 -6.80 -1.56
CA THR A 114 12.38 -6.61 -0.77
C THR A 114 12.54 -7.03 0.69
N GLN A 115 13.68 -7.62 1.03
CA GLN A 115 14.01 -8.09 2.37
C GLN A 115 15.14 -7.20 2.84
N PHE A 116 14.81 -6.02 3.38
CA PHE A 116 15.76 -5.30 4.21
C PHE A 116 15.99 -6.21 5.42
N THR A 117 17.06 -6.99 5.35
CA THR A 117 17.53 -7.86 6.41
C THR A 117 18.97 -7.46 6.62
N VAL A 118 19.19 -6.58 7.59
CA VAL A 118 20.53 -6.27 8.03
C VAL A 118 21.05 -7.51 8.76
N PRO A 119 22.13 -8.15 8.29
CA PRO A 119 22.67 -9.32 8.97
C PRO A 119 23.08 -8.95 10.40
N PRO A 120 22.83 -9.82 11.40
CA PRO A 120 23.25 -9.57 12.77
C PRO A 120 24.76 -9.39 12.85
N PRO A 121 25.26 -8.53 13.76
CA PRO A 121 26.67 -8.49 14.05
C PRO A 121 27.14 -9.89 14.44
N GLY A 122 28.15 -10.40 13.74
CA GLY A 122 28.84 -11.62 14.14
C GLY A 122 29.52 -11.41 15.51
N PRO A 123 29.92 -12.50 16.19
CA PRO A 123 30.75 -12.38 17.39
C PRO A 123 32.05 -11.63 17.12
#